data_AF-A0A507D6U0-F1
#
_entry.id   AF-A0A507D6U0-F1
#
_cell.length_a   1.000
_cell.length_b   1.000
_cell.length_c   1.000
_cell.angle_alpha   90.00
_cell.angle_beta   90.00
_cell.angle_gamma   90.00
#
_symmetry.space_group_name_H-M   'P 1'
#
loop_
_entity.id
_entity.type
_entity.pdbx_description
1 polymer ?
#
loop_
_entity_poly.entity_id
_entity_poly.type
_entity_poly.pdbx_seq_one_letter_code
_entity_poly.pdbx_strand_id
1 'polypeptide(L)'
;MHAFSLVALLATLLVSVAHAQAVEVKDSDLHEMEHFTLLQPYVDEYLMNRYWDFGADTYVNVNQFVRLTANKQSKRGWLWTRMPVVTQKSWVVEFEFKVSGGDRLFGDGFAFWYTTDRRKTGDVFGNQDEFNGLGVFFDTYANGRNRAIFPYINAMIGDGKTKYDQSTDGKSNEIGSCTAYFREKEFLTRAKVVYVEDKLLELYVDVDGLNTWKPCFSVKDVSLPERGYFGFTSHTGDASDNHDIIRVNAYSINNEHTSPPKPVQNYGKSFNTPTRPNNVPTATPVAKSGGSYFWTGIVVIICVFVVAGIAVAAYVAYSKMNSPKAYKRF
;
A
#
# COMPACT_ATOMS: atom_id res chain seq x y z
N MET A 1 -4.32 -19.26 49.84
CA MET A 1 -4.41 -17.85 49.41
C MET A 1 -3.58 -17.52 48.15
N HIS A 2 -2.99 -18.48 47.44
CA HIS A 2 -2.16 -18.20 46.24
C HIS A 2 -2.88 -18.42 44.89
N ALA A 3 -4.03 -19.11 44.86
CA ALA A 3 -4.75 -19.41 43.61
C ALA A 3 -5.59 -18.25 43.06
N PHE A 4 -6.06 -17.33 43.93
CA PHE A 4 -6.87 -16.18 43.51
C PHE A 4 -6.03 -15.06 42.85
N SER A 5 -4.72 -15.03 43.07
CA SER A 5 -3.82 -14.00 42.51
C SER A 5 -3.46 -14.27 41.04
N LEU A 6 -3.39 -15.55 40.63
CA LEU A 6 -3.06 -15.93 39.25
C LEU A 6 -4.23 -15.70 38.28
N VAL A 7 -5.47 -15.92 38.72
CA VAL A 7 -6.67 -15.73 37.89
C VAL A 7 -6.93 -14.24 37.63
N ALA A 8 -6.64 -13.38 38.61
CA ALA A 8 -6.70 -11.93 38.44
C ALA A 8 -5.63 -11.41 37.46
N LEU A 9 -4.41 -11.96 37.49
CA LEU A 9 -3.33 -11.58 36.55
C LEU A 9 -3.62 -12.00 35.11
N LEU A 10 -4.21 -13.18 34.90
CA LEU A 10 -4.67 -13.66 33.58
C LEU A 10 -5.89 -12.88 33.06
N ALA A 11 -6.80 -12.47 33.95
CA ALA A 11 -7.93 -11.61 33.58
C ALA A 11 -7.48 -10.18 33.21
N THR A 12 -6.43 -9.64 33.84
CA THR A 12 -5.86 -8.34 33.46
C THR A 12 -4.99 -8.38 32.20
N LEU A 13 -4.37 -9.53 31.89
CA LEU A 13 -3.64 -9.69 30.62
C LEU A 13 -4.57 -9.79 29.41
N LEU A 14 -5.84 -10.16 29.61
CA LEU A 14 -6.86 -10.28 28.56
C LEU A 14 -7.58 -8.96 28.23
N VAL A 15 -7.38 -7.88 29.01
CA VAL A 15 -8.13 -6.61 28.84
C VAL A 15 -7.28 -5.47 28.22
N SER A 16 -6.00 -5.71 27.93
CA SER A 16 -5.14 -4.70 27.27
C SER A 16 -4.65 -5.12 25.88
N VAL A 17 -5.38 -5.97 25.17
CA VAL A 17 -5.32 -5.95 23.71
C VAL A 17 -6.17 -4.77 23.26
N ALA A 18 -5.60 -3.56 23.39
CA ALA A 18 -6.05 -2.43 22.59
C ALA A 18 -6.03 -2.94 21.15
N HIS A 19 -7.23 -3.16 20.60
CA HIS A 19 -7.37 -3.53 19.21
C HIS A 19 -6.85 -2.34 18.43
N ALA A 20 -5.57 -2.39 18.03
CA ALA A 20 -5.10 -1.61 16.90
C ALA A 20 -5.95 -2.10 15.73
N GLN A 21 -7.06 -1.41 15.48
CA GLN A 21 -7.87 -1.65 14.30
C GLN A 21 -6.94 -1.42 13.12
N ALA A 22 -6.61 -2.51 12.40
CA ALA A 22 -5.95 -2.37 11.12
C ALA A 22 -6.85 -1.47 10.26
N VAL A 23 -6.28 -0.41 9.69
CA VAL A 23 -7.03 0.45 8.79
C VAL A 23 -7.23 -0.35 7.51
N GLU A 24 -8.43 -0.92 7.36
CA GLU A 24 -8.82 -1.67 6.18
C GLU A 24 -9.55 -0.73 5.21
N VAL A 25 -9.00 -0.56 4.00
CA VAL A 25 -9.64 0.18 2.92
C VAL A 25 -10.43 -0.82 2.07
N LYS A 26 -11.75 -0.69 2.04
CA LYS A 26 -12.62 -1.56 1.23
C LYS A 26 -12.89 -0.93 -0.12
N ASP A 27 -13.06 -1.76 -1.14
CA ASP A 27 -13.42 -1.32 -2.49
C ASP A 27 -14.73 -0.50 -2.50
N SER A 28 -15.66 -0.77 -1.59
CA SER A 28 -16.90 0.00 -1.41
C SER A 28 -16.69 1.45 -0.99
N ASP A 29 -15.53 1.76 -0.41
CA ASP A 29 -15.20 3.09 0.12
C ASP A 29 -14.45 3.94 -0.91
N LEU A 30 -14.09 3.33 -2.06
CA LEU A 30 -13.35 3.98 -3.14
C LEU A 30 -14.29 4.71 -4.09
N HIS A 31 -13.97 5.97 -4.35
CA HIS A 31 -14.64 6.77 -5.38
C HIS A 31 -13.61 7.26 -6.39
N GLU A 32 -13.88 7.05 -7.68
CA GLU A 32 -12.95 7.40 -8.75
C GLU A 32 -12.72 8.91 -8.85
N MET A 33 -11.46 9.29 -9.04
CA MET A 33 -11.03 10.67 -9.25
C MET A 33 -10.65 10.87 -10.71
N GLU A 34 -11.63 11.10 -11.59
CA GLU A 34 -11.45 11.19 -13.06
C GLU A 34 -10.29 12.10 -13.48
N HIS A 35 -10.16 13.27 -12.86
CA HIS A 35 -9.12 14.26 -13.14
C HIS A 35 -7.68 13.80 -12.80
N PHE A 36 -7.54 12.65 -12.15
CA PHE A 36 -6.29 12.03 -11.73
C PHE A 36 -6.13 10.61 -12.27
N THR A 37 -7.03 10.18 -13.15
CA THR A 37 -6.96 8.92 -13.89
C THR A 37 -6.32 9.19 -15.26
N LEU A 38 -5.52 8.25 -15.77
CA LEU A 38 -4.90 8.28 -17.09
C LEU A 38 -5.23 6.98 -17.83
N LEU A 39 -5.98 7.12 -18.93
CA LEU A 39 -6.42 6.01 -19.77
C LEU A 39 -6.15 6.32 -21.24
N GLN A 40 -5.98 5.27 -22.04
CA GLN A 40 -5.94 5.38 -23.49
C GLN A 40 -7.33 5.73 -24.06
N PRO A 41 -7.42 6.46 -25.19
CA PRO A 41 -6.34 7.16 -25.88
C PRO A 41 -5.80 8.34 -25.03
N TYR A 42 -4.48 8.46 -24.92
CA TYR A 42 -3.89 9.40 -23.96
C TYR A 42 -3.94 10.86 -24.40
N VAL A 43 -4.10 11.15 -25.68
CA VAL A 43 -4.13 12.50 -26.21
C VAL A 43 -5.28 12.66 -27.20
N ASP A 44 -5.78 13.88 -27.29
CA ASP A 44 -6.83 14.28 -28.22
C ASP A 44 -6.25 14.65 -29.62
N GLU A 45 -7.11 15.18 -30.48
CA GLU A 45 -6.75 15.65 -31.83
C GLU A 45 -5.65 16.75 -31.83
N TYR A 46 -5.45 17.45 -30.70
CA TYR A 46 -4.42 18.46 -30.52
C TYR A 46 -3.13 17.91 -29.92
N LEU A 47 -3.01 16.58 -29.80
CA LEU A 47 -1.88 15.89 -29.17
C LEU A 47 -1.68 16.29 -27.69
N MET A 48 -2.76 16.69 -27.01
CA MET A 48 -2.73 17.05 -25.59
C MET A 48 -3.62 16.11 -24.77
N ASN A 49 -3.25 15.88 -23.51
CA ASN A 49 -4.13 15.26 -22.53
C ASN A 49 -4.86 16.36 -21.74
N ARG A 50 -6.15 16.16 -21.43
CA ARG A 50 -6.96 17.16 -20.71
C ARG A 50 -6.51 17.37 -19.27
N TYR A 51 -6.08 16.32 -18.58
CA TYR A 51 -5.83 16.29 -17.14
C TYR A 51 -4.37 16.04 -16.76
N TRP A 52 -3.53 15.61 -17.69
CA TRP A 52 -2.11 15.33 -17.50
C TRP A 52 -1.24 16.15 -18.45
N ASP A 53 -0.04 16.50 -18.02
CA ASP A 53 1.02 17.00 -18.90
C ASP A 53 2.18 16.02 -18.89
N PHE A 54 2.86 15.95 -20.03
CA PHE A 54 4.10 15.23 -20.21
C PHE A 54 5.14 16.16 -20.86
N GLY A 55 6.43 15.86 -20.68
CA GLY A 55 7.48 16.67 -21.29
C GLY A 55 8.90 16.13 -21.07
N ALA A 56 9.89 16.96 -21.43
CA ALA A 56 11.28 16.57 -21.60
C ALA A 56 11.42 15.44 -22.64
N ASP A 57 12.06 14.31 -22.32
CA ASP A 57 12.20 13.17 -23.25
C ASP A 57 10.95 12.27 -23.33
N THR A 58 9.90 12.56 -22.55
CA THR A 58 8.67 11.77 -22.57
C THR A 58 7.91 11.93 -23.89
N TYR A 59 7.46 10.80 -24.44
CA TYR A 59 6.59 10.80 -25.62
C TYR A 59 5.42 9.82 -25.44
N VAL A 60 4.36 10.07 -26.19
CA VAL A 60 3.11 9.32 -26.07
C VAL A 60 2.89 8.48 -27.32
N ASN A 61 2.70 7.18 -27.13
CA ASN A 61 2.06 6.33 -28.11
C ASN A 61 0.58 6.25 -27.76
N VAL A 62 -0.24 6.95 -28.56
CA VAL A 62 -1.65 7.31 -28.27
C VAL A 62 -2.48 6.16 -27.70
N ASN A 63 -2.28 4.93 -28.18
CA ASN A 63 -3.10 3.76 -27.84
C ASN A 63 -2.32 2.63 -27.16
N GLN A 64 -1.10 2.89 -26.67
CA GLN A 64 -0.25 1.83 -26.10
C GLN A 64 0.40 2.22 -24.78
N PHE A 65 1.08 3.36 -24.72
CA PHE A 65 1.82 3.78 -23.52
C PHE A 65 2.19 5.26 -23.54
N VAL A 66 2.46 5.81 -22.36
CA VAL A 66 3.27 7.02 -22.18
C VAL A 66 4.69 6.59 -21.78
N ARG A 67 5.67 6.82 -22.64
CA ARG A 67 7.07 6.45 -22.40
C ARG A 67 7.80 7.60 -21.74
N LEU A 68 8.17 7.45 -20.47
CA LEU A 68 8.91 8.47 -19.72
C LEU A 68 10.32 8.64 -20.31
N THR A 69 11.06 7.56 -20.43
CA THR A 69 12.39 7.52 -21.06
C THR A 69 12.49 6.33 -21.99
N ALA A 70 13.24 6.49 -23.09
CA ALA A 70 13.58 5.39 -23.99
C ALA A 70 14.86 4.69 -23.52
N ASN A 71 15.08 3.47 -23.99
CA ASN A 71 16.33 2.72 -23.83
C ASN A 71 17.49 3.38 -24.60
N LYS A 72 17.88 4.57 -24.13
CA LYS A 72 18.94 5.44 -24.56
C LYS A 72 19.48 6.14 -23.32
N GLN A 73 20.79 6.38 -23.30
CA GLN A 73 21.47 7.07 -22.21
C GLN A 73 21.03 8.54 -22.09
N SER A 74 21.20 9.10 -20.90
CA SER A 74 21.02 10.52 -20.60
C SER A 74 19.63 11.05 -20.97
N LYS A 75 18.58 10.33 -20.58
CA LYS A 75 17.18 10.73 -20.78
C LYS A 75 16.53 11.12 -19.47
N ARG A 76 15.67 12.13 -19.51
CA ARG A 76 14.82 12.56 -18.39
C ARG A 76 13.42 12.83 -18.90
N GLY A 77 12.44 12.19 -18.28
CA GLY A 77 11.05 12.33 -18.66
C GLY A 77 10.15 12.51 -17.46
N TRP A 78 9.02 13.17 -17.69
CA TRP A 78 8.01 13.36 -16.67
C TRP A 78 6.60 13.35 -17.24
N LEU A 79 5.68 12.93 -16.38
CA LEU A 79 4.23 12.90 -16.57
C LEU A 79 3.59 13.36 -15.26
N TRP A 80 2.81 14.43 -15.26
CA TRP A 80 2.24 15.04 -14.06
C TRP A 80 0.78 15.42 -14.25
N THR A 81 -0.04 15.30 -13.21
CA THR A 81 -1.39 15.85 -13.22
C THR A 81 -1.37 17.37 -13.39
N ARG A 82 -2.37 17.92 -14.08
CA ARG A 82 -2.56 19.35 -14.33
C ARG A 82 -2.94 20.11 -13.07
N MET A 83 -3.83 19.51 -12.31
CA MET A 83 -4.34 20.05 -11.06
C MET A 83 -3.80 19.24 -9.89
N PRO A 84 -3.56 19.88 -8.73
CA PRO A 84 -3.19 19.15 -7.53
C PRO A 84 -4.45 18.53 -6.91
N VAL A 85 -4.26 17.46 -6.14
CA VAL A 85 -5.23 17.01 -5.15
C VAL A 85 -5.28 18.06 -4.05
N VAL A 86 -6.49 18.49 -3.67
CA VAL A 86 -6.70 19.54 -2.65
C VAL A 86 -7.74 19.12 -1.62
N THR A 87 -8.81 18.45 -2.06
CA THR A 87 -9.96 18.13 -1.19
C THR A 87 -9.89 16.74 -0.58
N GLN A 88 -9.18 15.81 -1.21
CA GLN A 88 -9.12 14.40 -0.83
C GLN A 88 -7.91 14.17 0.07
N LYS A 89 -8.19 13.88 1.34
CA LYS A 89 -7.19 13.63 2.38
C LYS A 89 -6.58 12.23 2.30
N SER A 90 -7.38 11.26 1.85
CA SER A 90 -7.00 9.85 1.74
C SER A 90 -7.30 9.36 0.32
N TRP A 91 -6.38 8.61 -0.26
CA TRP A 91 -6.46 8.20 -1.66
C TRP A 91 -5.77 6.86 -1.93
N VAL A 92 -6.17 6.24 -3.04
CA VAL A 92 -5.51 5.09 -3.63
C VAL A 92 -5.11 5.45 -5.06
N VAL A 93 -3.87 5.15 -5.44
CA VAL A 93 -3.43 5.25 -6.84
C VAL A 93 -2.94 3.88 -7.28
N GLU A 94 -3.62 3.33 -8.27
CA GLU A 94 -3.22 2.12 -8.97
C GLU A 94 -2.62 2.48 -10.32
N PHE A 95 -1.50 1.87 -10.69
CA PHE A 95 -0.92 2.08 -12.00
C PHE A 95 -0.34 0.80 -12.60
N GLU A 96 -0.48 0.70 -13.91
CA GLU A 96 0.11 -0.34 -14.76
C GLU A 96 1.33 0.25 -15.47
N PHE A 97 2.44 -0.48 -15.46
CA PHE A 97 3.70 -0.03 -16.03
C PHE A 97 4.47 -1.17 -16.68
N LYS A 98 5.51 -0.81 -17.45
CA LYS A 98 6.48 -1.76 -18.02
C LYS A 98 7.88 -1.16 -18.04
N VAL A 99 8.87 -1.96 -17.63
CA VAL A 99 10.29 -1.61 -17.72
C VAL A 99 11.01 -2.64 -18.59
N SER A 100 11.66 -2.19 -19.67
CA SER A 100 12.31 -3.09 -20.65
C SER A 100 13.46 -2.43 -21.42
N GLY A 101 14.51 -3.17 -21.72
CA GLY A 101 15.69 -2.70 -22.45
C GLY A 101 16.63 -3.81 -22.95
N GLY A 102 16.28 -5.09 -22.79
CA GLY A 102 17.09 -6.24 -23.19
C GLY A 102 18.28 -6.50 -22.26
N ASP A 103 19.26 -7.27 -22.73
CA ASP A 103 20.41 -7.74 -21.93
C ASP A 103 21.59 -6.74 -21.86
N ARG A 104 21.35 -5.46 -22.13
CA ARG A 104 22.35 -4.40 -22.00
C ARG A 104 22.44 -3.90 -20.55
N LEU A 105 23.46 -3.09 -20.27
CA LEU A 105 23.53 -2.33 -19.02
C LEU A 105 22.23 -1.51 -18.84
N PHE A 106 21.48 -1.79 -17.78
CA PHE A 106 20.12 -1.30 -17.56
C PHE A 106 20.02 -0.42 -16.31
N GLY A 107 19.12 0.56 -16.35
CA GLY A 107 18.99 1.58 -15.31
C GLY A 107 18.22 2.82 -15.78
N ASP A 108 17.98 3.80 -14.92
CA ASP A 108 18.12 3.68 -13.45
C ASP A 108 16.80 3.25 -12.81
N GLY A 109 15.67 3.56 -13.46
CA GLY A 109 14.34 3.21 -13.00
C GLY A 109 13.34 4.35 -13.25
N PHE A 110 12.24 4.32 -12.52
CA PHE A 110 11.25 5.39 -12.51
C PHE A 110 10.72 5.63 -11.10
N ALA A 111 10.02 6.74 -10.90
CA ALA A 111 9.42 7.07 -9.62
C ALA A 111 7.97 7.49 -9.78
N PHE A 112 7.13 7.10 -8.82
CA PHE A 112 5.82 7.69 -8.58
C PHE A 112 5.94 8.79 -7.52
N TRP A 113 5.17 9.84 -7.67
CA TRP A 113 5.23 11.03 -6.82
C TRP A 113 3.85 11.48 -6.35
N TYR A 114 3.82 11.98 -5.12
CA TYR A 114 2.82 12.94 -4.64
C TYR A 114 3.55 14.12 -4.00
N THR A 115 3.70 15.23 -4.73
CA THR A 115 4.56 16.35 -4.28
C THR A 115 3.94 17.72 -4.53
N THR A 116 4.38 18.74 -3.78
CA THR A 116 3.84 20.10 -3.88
C THR A 116 4.20 20.80 -5.20
N ASP A 117 5.37 20.44 -5.75
CA ASP A 117 5.88 20.95 -7.03
C ASP A 117 5.68 19.92 -8.15
N ARG A 118 5.81 20.34 -9.40
CA ARG A 118 5.79 19.46 -10.57
C ARG A 118 6.59 20.04 -11.73
N ARG A 119 6.90 19.20 -12.73
CA ARG A 119 7.59 19.58 -13.99
C ARG A 119 8.99 20.19 -13.79
N LYS A 120 9.67 19.83 -12.70
CA LYS A 120 11.04 20.23 -12.46
C LYS A 120 11.93 19.00 -12.63
N THR A 121 12.77 19.03 -13.65
CA THR A 121 13.69 17.92 -13.95
C THR A 121 14.88 17.96 -13.01
N GLY A 122 15.36 16.79 -12.62
CA GLY A 122 16.58 16.63 -11.82
C GLY A 122 17.08 15.19 -11.84
N ASP A 123 18.00 14.89 -10.93
CA ASP A 123 18.72 13.61 -10.91
C ASP A 123 17.99 12.54 -10.09
N VAL A 124 16.96 12.89 -9.31
CA VAL A 124 16.18 11.93 -8.52
C VAL A 124 15.13 11.28 -9.40
N PHE A 125 15.53 10.21 -10.11
CA PHE A 125 14.67 9.50 -11.08
C PHE A 125 13.99 10.45 -12.08
N GLY A 126 14.66 11.55 -12.47
CA GLY A 126 14.15 12.54 -13.41
C GLY A 126 13.40 13.72 -12.77
N ASN A 127 13.15 13.71 -11.46
CA ASN A 127 12.56 14.82 -10.71
C ASN A 127 13.64 15.65 -9.98
N GLN A 128 13.28 16.86 -9.55
CA GLN A 128 14.14 17.69 -8.69
C GLN A 128 14.49 16.97 -7.38
N ASP A 129 15.70 17.21 -6.87
CA ASP A 129 16.09 16.86 -5.50
C ASP A 129 15.42 17.81 -4.50
N GLU A 130 15.53 17.51 -3.20
CA GLU A 130 14.95 18.31 -2.10
C GLU A 130 13.44 18.53 -2.30
N PHE A 131 12.72 17.50 -2.75
CA PHE A 131 11.28 17.55 -2.97
C PHE A 131 10.50 17.61 -1.64
N ASN A 132 9.27 18.13 -1.69
CA ASN A 132 8.34 18.13 -0.57
C ASN A 132 7.13 17.25 -0.88
N GLY A 133 7.00 16.13 -0.16
CA GLY A 133 5.97 15.12 -0.36
C GLY A 133 6.52 13.69 -0.43
N LEU A 134 5.82 12.79 -1.12
CA LEU A 134 6.16 11.38 -1.27
C LEU A 134 6.87 11.12 -2.60
N GLY A 135 7.98 10.38 -2.54
CA GLY A 135 8.57 9.67 -3.67
C GLY A 135 8.55 8.15 -3.42
N VAL A 136 8.09 7.38 -4.40
CA VAL A 136 8.17 5.91 -4.43
C VAL A 136 9.01 5.52 -5.64
N PHE A 137 10.20 4.99 -5.39
CA PHE A 137 11.24 4.76 -6.39
C PHE A 137 11.27 3.28 -6.78
N PHE A 138 11.10 3.01 -8.07
CA PHE A 138 11.20 1.70 -8.69
C PHE A 138 12.57 1.60 -9.35
N ASP A 139 13.53 1.17 -8.55
CA ASP A 139 14.95 1.21 -8.88
C ASP A 139 15.41 -0.11 -9.51
N THR A 140 16.06 -0.04 -10.66
CA THR A 140 16.64 -1.20 -11.33
C THR A 140 18.15 -1.28 -11.18
N TYR A 141 18.83 -0.22 -10.74
CA TYR A 141 20.28 -0.16 -10.74
C TYR A 141 20.85 0.06 -9.33
N ALA A 142 21.71 -0.86 -8.88
CA ALA A 142 22.38 -0.70 -7.59
C ALA A 142 23.58 0.25 -7.71
N ASN A 143 23.43 1.52 -7.29
CA ASN A 143 24.56 2.47 -7.31
C ASN A 143 25.57 2.19 -6.17
N GLY A 144 25.08 1.72 -5.03
CA GLY A 144 25.88 1.50 -3.83
C GLY A 144 26.24 0.04 -3.58
N ARG A 145 27.08 -0.20 -2.55
CA ARG A 145 27.24 -1.54 -1.94
C ARG A 145 26.03 -1.85 -1.08
N ASN A 146 24.87 -1.98 -1.72
CA ASN A 146 23.63 -2.28 -1.07
C ASN A 146 23.47 -3.79 -0.89
N ARG A 147 22.99 -4.21 0.29
CA ARG A 147 22.64 -5.62 0.54
C ARG A 147 21.30 -6.00 -0.07
N ALA A 148 20.54 -5.02 -0.56
CA ALA A 148 19.27 -5.22 -1.22
C ALA A 148 19.48 -5.92 -2.57
N ILE A 149 18.51 -6.74 -2.95
CA ILE A 149 18.48 -7.38 -4.26
C ILE A 149 17.61 -6.51 -5.18
N PHE A 150 18.14 -6.20 -6.35
CA PHE A 150 17.50 -5.36 -7.35
C PHE A 150 16.78 -6.22 -8.41
N PRO A 151 15.69 -5.73 -9.03
CA PRO A 151 15.07 -4.42 -8.82
C PRO A 151 14.45 -4.25 -7.43
N TYR A 152 14.53 -3.04 -6.92
CA TYR A 152 14.23 -2.69 -5.55
C TYR A 152 13.27 -1.50 -5.52
N ILE A 153 12.23 -1.59 -4.70
CA ILE A 153 11.27 -0.49 -4.52
C ILE A 153 11.49 0.08 -3.14
N ASN A 154 11.67 1.39 -3.06
CA ASN A 154 11.73 2.10 -1.78
C ASN A 154 10.93 3.40 -1.81
N ALA A 155 10.64 3.95 -0.64
CA ALA A 155 9.92 5.21 -0.51
C ALA A 155 10.62 6.17 0.45
N MET A 156 10.48 7.47 0.16
CA MET A 156 11.00 8.57 0.97
C MET A 156 9.92 9.66 1.10
N ILE A 157 9.83 10.24 2.29
CA ILE A 157 9.08 11.49 2.53
C ILE A 157 10.08 12.64 2.51
N GLY A 158 9.98 13.49 1.51
CA GLY A 158 10.78 14.70 1.37
C GLY A 158 10.15 15.86 2.13
N ASP A 159 10.99 16.63 2.84
CA ASP A 159 10.63 17.80 3.64
C ASP A 159 10.94 19.13 2.92
N GLY A 160 11.31 19.08 1.64
CA GLY A 160 11.74 20.23 0.86
C GLY A 160 13.19 20.66 1.09
N LYS A 161 13.99 19.89 1.84
CA LYS A 161 15.36 20.24 2.24
C LYS A 161 16.34 19.08 2.20
N THR A 162 15.85 17.88 2.52
CA THR A 162 16.65 16.67 2.61
C THR A 162 16.93 16.14 1.22
N LYS A 163 18.21 15.96 0.90
CA LYS A 163 18.65 15.42 -0.38
C LYS A 163 18.44 13.92 -0.46
N TYR A 164 18.15 13.44 -1.65
CA TYR A 164 18.19 12.03 -1.99
C TYR A 164 19.64 11.56 -2.17
N ASP A 165 20.05 10.55 -1.40
CA ASP A 165 21.39 9.98 -1.53
C ASP A 165 21.44 8.93 -2.64
N GLN A 166 21.76 9.36 -3.85
CA GLN A 166 21.89 8.48 -5.01
C GLN A 166 23.05 7.48 -4.87
N SER A 167 24.06 7.74 -4.02
CA SER A 167 25.19 6.81 -3.85
C SER A 167 24.84 5.56 -3.05
N THR A 168 23.72 5.60 -2.32
CA THR A 168 23.21 4.50 -1.51
C THR A 168 21.77 4.13 -1.85
N ASP A 169 21.28 4.54 -3.01
CA ASP A 169 19.90 4.30 -3.48
C ASP A 169 18.84 4.80 -2.47
N GLY A 170 19.12 5.93 -1.81
CA GLY A 170 18.21 6.59 -0.86
C GLY A 170 18.12 5.95 0.53
N LYS A 171 19.00 4.99 0.85
CA LYS A 171 18.83 4.11 2.01
C LYS A 171 18.72 4.81 3.36
N SER A 172 19.38 5.96 3.53
CA SER A 172 19.38 6.73 4.78
C SER A 172 18.02 7.34 5.14
N ASN A 173 17.19 7.64 4.13
CA ASN A 173 15.89 8.29 4.28
C ASN A 173 14.73 7.37 3.83
N GLU A 174 15.01 6.07 3.70
CA GLU A 174 14.01 5.06 3.35
C GLU A 174 13.01 4.86 4.49
N ILE A 175 11.72 5.02 4.20
CA ILE A 175 10.63 4.77 5.15
C ILE A 175 10.01 3.37 5.00
N GLY A 176 10.19 2.74 3.84
CA GLY A 176 9.65 1.42 3.52
C GLY A 176 10.17 0.92 2.19
N SER A 177 10.28 -0.40 2.04
CA SER A 177 10.90 -1.00 0.87
C SER A 177 10.57 -2.49 0.67
N CYS A 178 10.79 -2.98 -0.55
CA CYS A 178 10.83 -4.40 -0.87
C CYS A 178 11.65 -4.68 -2.13
N THR A 179 12.14 -5.90 -2.29
CA THR A 179 12.63 -6.41 -3.59
C THR A 179 11.44 -6.84 -4.44
N ALA A 180 11.39 -6.39 -5.69
CA ALA A 180 10.34 -6.76 -6.63
C ALA A 180 10.90 -6.85 -8.05
N TYR A 181 10.91 -8.04 -8.64
CA TYR A 181 11.43 -8.25 -9.99
C TYR A 181 10.41 -7.80 -11.03
N PHE A 182 10.33 -6.49 -11.33
CA PHE A 182 9.34 -5.94 -12.27
C PHE A 182 9.87 -5.73 -13.72
N ARG A 183 11.19 -5.85 -13.94
CA ARG A 183 11.83 -5.62 -15.24
C ARG A 183 11.69 -6.85 -16.17
N GLU A 184 11.58 -6.60 -17.48
CA GLU A 184 11.49 -7.64 -18.54
C GLU A 184 10.34 -8.65 -18.33
N LYS A 185 9.20 -8.18 -17.85
CA LYS A 185 7.99 -9.01 -17.75
C LYS A 185 7.24 -9.06 -19.08
N GLU A 186 6.78 -10.27 -19.43
CA GLU A 186 5.94 -10.50 -20.61
C GLU A 186 4.53 -9.91 -20.44
N PHE A 187 4.07 -9.83 -19.20
CA PHE A 187 2.80 -9.22 -18.80
C PHE A 187 2.99 -7.81 -18.21
N LEU A 188 1.89 -7.08 -18.04
CA LEU A 188 1.89 -5.77 -17.39
C LEU A 188 2.14 -5.92 -15.89
N THR A 189 3.07 -5.14 -15.35
CA THR A 189 3.30 -5.05 -13.91
C THR A 189 2.44 -3.95 -13.32
N ARG A 190 2.01 -4.14 -12.07
CA ARG A 190 1.08 -3.22 -11.40
C ARG A 190 1.59 -2.82 -10.04
N ALA A 191 1.27 -1.60 -9.63
CA ALA A 191 1.50 -1.10 -8.29
C ALA A 191 0.27 -0.37 -7.78
N LYS A 192 0.06 -0.43 -6.47
CA LYS A 192 -1.04 0.23 -5.77
C LYS A 192 -0.52 0.91 -4.53
N VAL A 193 -0.57 2.23 -4.53
CA VAL A 193 -0.20 3.09 -3.41
C VAL A 193 -1.46 3.47 -2.66
N VAL A 194 -1.53 3.15 -1.38
CA VAL A 194 -2.66 3.46 -0.49
C VAL A 194 -2.18 4.46 0.54
N TYR A 195 -2.81 5.62 0.61
CA TYR A 195 -2.52 6.63 1.63
C TYR A 195 -3.80 6.98 2.39
N VAL A 196 -3.72 6.86 3.72
CA VAL A 196 -4.77 7.31 4.64
C VAL A 196 -4.15 8.36 5.55
N GLU A 197 -4.69 9.58 5.47
CA GLU A 197 -4.17 10.77 6.16
C GLU A 197 -3.81 10.48 7.63
N ASP A 198 -2.57 10.79 7.99
CA ASP A 198 -1.99 10.67 9.34
C ASP A 198 -2.12 9.28 9.96
N LYS A 199 -2.33 8.23 9.14
CA LYS A 199 -2.54 6.87 9.62
C LYS A 199 -1.61 5.87 8.94
N LEU A 200 -1.61 5.81 7.61
CA LEU A 200 -0.93 4.74 6.88
C LEU A 200 -0.50 5.14 5.46
N LEU A 201 0.65 4.62 5.06
CA LEU A 201 1.10 4.53 3.67
C LEU A 201 1.49 3.09 3.34
N GLU A 202 0.86 2.52 2.32
CA GLU A 202 1.09 1.16 1.87
C GLU A 202 1.41 1.11 0.39
N LEU A 203 2.27 0.17 0.03
CA LEU A 203 2.51 -0.21 -1.36
C LEU A 203 2.23 -1.69 -1.53
N TYR A 204 1.43 -2.00 -2.56
CA TYR A 204 1.24 -3.34 -3.07
C TYR A 204 1.74 -3.41 -4.51
N VAL A 205 2.22 -4.57 -4.92
CA VAL A 205 2.70 -4.83 -6.27
C VAL A 205 2.16 -6.14 -6.82
N ASP A 206 2.00 -6.22 -8.13
CA ASP A 206 1.79 -7.45 -8.88
C ASP A 206 2.80 -7.50 -10.02
N VAL A 207 3.86 -8.28 -9.80
CA VAL A 207 4.99 -8.45 -10.72
C VAL A 207 5.15 -9.90 -11.18
N ASP A 208 4.20 -10.75 -10.81
CA ASP A 208 4.19 -12.19 -11.14
C ASP A 208 3.10 -12.55 -12.15
N GLY A 209 2.24 -11.58 -12.52
CA GLY A 209 1.22 -11.77 -13.55
C GLY A 209 0.04 -12.62 -13.05
N LEU A 210 -0.10 -12.75 -11.72
CA LEU A 210 -1.11 -13.57 -11.07
C LEU A 210 -2.39 -12.80 -10.78
N ASN A 211 -2.49 -11.55 -11.24
CA ASN A 211 -3.56 -10.63 -10.94
C ASN A 211 -3.82 -10.48 -9.43
N THR A 212 -2.80 -10.66 -8.59
CA THR A 212 -2.92 -10.69 -7.13
C THR A 212 -1.96 -9.69 -6.51
N TRP A 213 -2.50 -8.80 -5.66
CA TRP A 213 -1.71 -7.82 -4.92
C TRP A 213 -0.84 -8.50 -3.86
N LYS A 214 0.48 -8.30 -3.94
CA LYS A 214 1.44 -8.69 -2.91
C LYS A 214 1.88 -7.45 -2.12
N PRO A 215 1.89 -7.50 -0.78
CA PRO A 215 2.38 -6.38 0.01
C PRO A 215 3.87 -6.15 -0.23
N CYS A 216 4.26 -4.90 -0.42
CA CYS A 216 5.66 -4.46 -0.50
C CYS A 216 6.09 -3.87 0.85
N PHE A 217 5.44 -2.79 1.29
CA PHE A 217 5.66 -2.18 2.61
C PHE A 217 4.38 -1.56 3.16
N SER A 218 4.36 -1.32 4.48
CA SER A 218 3.32 -0.61 5.22
C SER A 218 3.98 0.25 6.30
N VAL A 219 3.71 1.56 6.28
CA VAL A 219 4.29 2.56 7.18
C VAL A 219 3.14 3.28 7.87
N LYS A 220 3.21 3.40 9.20
CA LYS A 220 2.18 4.08 10.00
C LYS A 220 2.52 5.53 10.22
N ASP A 221 1.51 6.30 10.61
CA ASP A 221 1.64 7.69 11.08
C ASP A 221 2.34 8.60 10.05
N VAL A 222 2.09 8.34 8.76
CA VAL A 222 2.63 9.12 7.64
C VAL A 222 1.74 10.33 7.39
N SER A 223 2.37 11.50 7.29
CA SER A 223 1.72 12.75 6.92
C SER A 223 2.32 13.28 5.62
N LEU A 224 1.46 13.67 4.68
CA LEU A 224 1.82 14.24 3.38
C LEU A 224 1.27 15.67 3.27
N PRO A 225 1.84 16.52 2.39
CA PRO A 225 1.32 17.86 2.14
C PRO A 225 -0.17 17.84 1.74
N GLU A 226 -0.95 18.77 2.28
CA GLU A 226 -2.40 18.89 1.98
C GLU A 226 -2.70 19.09 0.49
N ARG A 227 -1.74 19.69 -0.23
CA ARG A 227 -1.81 19.90 -1.67
C ARG A 227 -0.63 19.21 -2.35
N GLY A 228 -0.93 18.29 -3.27
CA GLY A 228 0.11 17.62 -4.05
C GLY A 228 -0.37 17.21 -5.44
N TYR A 229 0.57 17.07 -6.36
CA TYR A 229 0.36 16.55 -7.70
C TYR A 229 0.78 15.08 -7.75
N PHE A 230 0.00 14.26 -8.44
CA PHE A 230 0.47 12.94 -8.82
C PHE A 230 1.38 13.06 -10.04
N GLY A 231 2.45 12.27 -10.05
CA GLY A 231 3.30 12.22 -11.21
C GLY A 231 4.19 11.00 -11.28
N PHE A 232 4.80 10.86 -12.44
CA PHE A 232 5.76 9.83 -12.76
C PHE A 232 6.95 10.50 -13.44
N THR A 233 8.15 10.11 -13.05
CA THR A 233 9.37 10.55 -13.70
C THR A 233 10.30 9.37 -13.92
N SER A 234 11.20 9.50 -14.89
CA SER A 234 12.28 8.54 -15.06
C SER A 234 13.56 9.26 -15.54
N HIS A 235 14.69 8.66 -15.20
CA HIS A 235 16.02 9.04 -15.66
C HIS A 235 16.78 7.81 -16.17
N THR A 236 17.62 8.02 -17.19
CA THR A 236 18.64 7.06 -17.62
C THR A 236 20.01 7.73 -17.58
N GLY A 237 20.99 7.08 -16.95
CA GLY A 237 22.38 7.49 -16.94
C GLY A 237 23.18 6.87 -18.08
N ASP A 238 24.32 6.26 -17.74
CA ASP A 238 25.11 5.40 -18.64
C ASP A 238 24.39 4.07 -18.91
N ALA A 239 23.54 3.65 -17.98
CA ALA A 239 22.61 2.55 -18.12
C ALA A 239 21.25 3.07 -18.61
N SER A 240 20.50 2.25 -19.36
CA SER A 240 19.20 2.68 -19.85
C SER A 240 18.17 1.56 -19.96
N ASP A 241 16.92 1.92 -19.79
CA ASP A 241 15.73 1.11 -20.05
C ASP A 241 14.63 2.00 -20.66
N ASN A 242 13.64 1.37 -21.30
CA ASN A 242 12.34 1.99 -21.55
C ASN A 242 11.52 1.94 -20.26
N HIS A 243 10.89 3.07 -19.92
CA HIS A 243 10.02 3.19 -18.75
C HIS A 243 8.64 3.67 -19.20
N ASP A 244 7.67 2.75 -19.24
CA ASP A 244 6.35 2.98 -19.82
C ASP A 244 5.27 2.98 -18.72
N ILE A 245 4.44 4.03 -18.71
CA ILE A 245 3.20 4.09 -17.93
C ILE A 245 2.03 3.76 -18.87
N ILE A 246 1.24 2.76 -18.50
CA ILE A 246 0.16 2.21 -19.34
C ILE A 246 -1.20 2.71 -18.86
N ARG A 247 -1.41 2.73 -17.54
CA ARG A 247 -2.68 3.14 -16.94
C ARG A 247 -2.44 3.71 -15.57
N VAL A 248 -3.23 4.71 -15.19
CA VAL A 248 -3.30 5.22 -13.82
C VAL A 248 -4.77 5.32 -13.45
N ASN A 249 -5.18 4.72 -12.34
CA ASN A 249 -6.50 4.90 -11.75
C ASN A 249 -6.32 5.48 -10.36
N ALA A 250 -6.99 6.59 -10.08
CA ALA A 250 -6.91 7.25 -8.79
C ALA A 250 -8.29 7.26 -8.13
N TYR A 251 -8.32 6.99 -6.84
CA TYR A 251 -9.53 6.91 -6.04
C TYR A 251 -9.36 7.73 -4.76
N SER A 252 -10.43 8.39 -4.33
CA SER A 252 -10.55 8.96 -3.00
C SER A 252 -11.15 7.92 -2.05
N ILE A 253 -10.76 7.96 -0.78
CA ILE A 253 -11.32 7.10 0.26
C ILE A 253 -12.35 7.90 1.06
N ASN A 254 -13.61 7.46 1.05
CA ASN A 254 -14.65 8.05 1.90
C ASN A 254 -14.54 7.50 3.32
N ASN A 255 -14.10 8.38 4.25
CA ASN A 255 -13.82 7.99 5.63
C ASN A 255 -15.05 7.75 6.53
N GLU A 256 -16.27 7.65 5.97
CA GLU A 256 -17.47 7.38 6.77
C GLU A 256 -17.44 6.00 7.45
N HIS A 257 -16.70 5.03 6.89
CA HIS A 257 -16.58 3.68 7.44
C HIS A 257 -15.24 3.38 8.15
N THR A 258 -14.21 4.20 7.96
CA THR A 258 -12.87 4.05 8.59
C THR A 258 -12.67 4.93 9.83
N SER A 259 -13.70 5.66 10.24
CA SER A 259 -13.74 6.37 11.52
C SER A 259 -14.41 5.49 12.59
N PRO A 260 -13.83 5.33 13.79
CA PRO A 260 -14.60 4.78 14.91
C PRO A 260 -15.88 5.62 15.09
N PRO A 261 -17.04 5.01 15.41
CA PRO A 261 -18.30 5.74 15.51
C PRO A 261 -18.12 6.91 16.47
N LYS A 262 -18.29 8.13 15.96
CA LYS A 262 -18.29 9.33 16.79
C LYS A 262 -19.35 9.13 17.88
N PRO A 263 -19.05 9.38 19.17
CA PRO A 263 -20.06 9.29 20.20
C PRO A 263 -21.23 10.19 19.80
N VAL A 264 -22.42 9.59 19.69
CA VAL A 264 -23.66 10.29 19.39
C VAL A 264 -23.86 11.32 20.49
N GLN A 265 -23.53 12.58 20.21
CA GLN A 265 -24.01 13.69 21.03
C GLN A 265 -25.52 13.79 20.78
N ASN A 266 -26.29 13.19 21.68
CA ASN A 266 -27.73 13.38 21.77
C ASN A 266 -28.01 14.87 22.05
N TYR A 267 -28.07 15.68 21.00
CA TYR A 267 -28.72 16.97 21.07
C TYR A 267 -30.22 16.70 21.06
N GLY A 268 -30.78 16.58 22.26
CA GLY A 268 -32.22 16.53 22.46
C GLY A 268 -32.86 17.77 21.86
N LYS A 269 -33.49 17.63 20.70
CA LYS A 269 -34.49 18.56 20.21
C LYS A 269 -35.71 17.77 19.79
N SER A 270 -36.65 17.75 20.73
CA SER A 270 -38.07 17.50 20.51
C SER A 270 -38.54 18.33 19.30
N PHE A 271 -38.98 17.64 18.26
CA PHE A 271 -39.82 18.22 17.21
C PHE A 271 -40.97 17.27 16.94
N ASN A 272 -42.17 17.76 17.24
CA ASN A 272 -43.43 17.07 17.03
C ASN A 272 -43.84 17.12 15.54
N THR A 273 -44.39 15.98 15.10
CA THR A 273 -45.40 15.77 14.04
C THR A 273 -45.03 15.93 12.55
N PRO A 274 -45.78 15.32 11.61
CA PRO A 274 -46.70 14.16 11.70
C PRO A 274 -46.41 13.03 10.68
N THR A 275 -46.90 11.85 11.01
CA THR A 275 -46.88 10.59 10.25
C THR A 275 -47.68 10.66 8.94
N ARG A 276 -47.14 10.06 7.86
CA ARG A 276 -47.88 9.63 6.67
C ARG A 276 -47.49 8.18 6.33
N PRO A 277 -48.43 7.25 6.13
CA PRO A 277 -48.11 5.84 5.90
C PRO A 277 -47.96 5.56 4.42
N ASN A 278 -46.82 5.03 3.98
CA ASN A 278 -46.69 4.41 2.66
C ASN A 278 -46.23 2.96 2.83
N ASN A 279 -47.17 2.05 2.62
CA ASN A 279 -46.93 0.64 2.37
C ASN A 279 -46.26 0.47 1.01
N VAL A 280 -45.06 -0.10 0.97
CA VAL A 280 -44.54 -0.83 -0.20
C VAL A 280 -43.72 -2.02 0.33
N PRO A 281 -44.04 -3.26 -0.05
CA PRO A 281 -43.23 -4.42 0.30
C PRO A 281 -42.07 -4.55 -0.69
N THR A 282 -40.83 -4.70 -0.22
CA THR A 282 -39.72 -5.03 -1.11
C THR A 282 -38.85 -6.13 -0.49
N ALA A 283 -38.92 -7.26 -1.18
CA ALA A 283 -37.93 -8.31 -1.42
C ALA A 283 -36.87 -8.64 -0.35
N THR A 284 -36.85 -9.92 -0.02
CA THR A 284 -35.81 -10.67 0.70
C THR A 284 -34.39 -10.41 0.17
N PRO A 285 -33.37 -10.23 1.04
CA PRO A 285 -31.99 -10.29 0.61
C PRO A 285 -31.52 -11.75 0.49
N VAL A 286 -30.99 -12.08 -0.68
CA VAL A 286 -30.24 -13.31 -0.98
C VAL A 286 -28.91 -13.30 -0.23
N ALA A 287 -28.57 -14.44 0.37
CA ALA A 287 -27.39 -14.63 1.19
C ALA A 287 -26.13 -15.03 0.38
N LYS A 288 -24.97 -14.75 1.01
CA LYS A 288 -23.60 -15.31 0.84
C LYS A 288 -22.65 -14.48 -0.05
N SER A 289 -21.36 -14.34 0.24
CA SER A 289 -20.48 -15.11 1.14
C SER A 289 -19.41 -14.23 1.80
N GLY A 290 -19.43 -14.11 3.13
CA GLY A 290 -18.32 -13.58 3.93
C GLY A 290 -17.37 -14.71 4.30
N GLY A 291 -16.21 -14.78 3.65
CA GLY A 291 -15.11 -15.66 4.02
C GLY A 291 -14.04 -14.89 4.81
N SER A 292 -13.39 -15.59 5.73
CA SER A 292 -12.15 -15.21 6.43
C SER A 292 -12.23 -14.69 7.88
N TYR A 293 -13.14 -15.23 8.71
CA TYR A 293 -12.99 -15.21 10.18
C TYR A 293 -13.30 -16.55 10.87
N PHE A 294 -13.69 -17.58 10.12
CA PHE A 294 -14.06 -18.89 10.69
C PHE A 294 -12.87 -19.82 10.94
N TRP A 295 -11.77 -19.67 10.19
CA TRP A 295 -10.61 -20.56 10.31
C TRP A 295 -9.70 -20.22 11.50
N THR A 296 -9.59 -18.95 11.88
CA THR A 296 -8.73 -18.52 13.01
C THR A 296 -9.26 -19.00 14.36
N GLY A 297 -10.59 -19.00 14.56
CA GLY A 297 -11.21 -19.54 15.77
C GLY A 297 -11.02 -21.04 15.96
N ILE A 298 -11.10 -21.82 14.87
CA ILE A 298 -10.90 -23.28 14.91
C ILE A 298 -9.46 -23.64 15.29
N VAL A 299 -8.46 -22.94 14.73
CA VAL A 299 -7.05 -23.18 15.03
C VAL A 299 -6.74 -22.93 16.50
N VAL A 300 -7.25 -21.84 17.09
CA VAL A 300 -7.06 -21.53 18.51
C VAL A 300 -7.68 -22.61 19.40
N ILE A 301 -8.90 -23.05 19.09
CA ILE A 301 -9.57 -24.11 19.85
C ILE A 301 -8.77 -25.42 19.80
N ILE A 302 -8.26 -25.80 18.62
CA ILE A 302 -7.41 -27.00 18.47
C ILE A 302 -6.13 -26.86 19.30
N CYS A 303 -5.45 -25.71 19.25
CA CYS A 303 -4.24 -25.48 20.06
C CYS A 303 -4.51 -25.61 21.56
N VAL A 304 -5.64 -25.09 22.06
CA VAL A 304 -6.02 -25.22 23.48
C VAL A 304 -6.23 -26.68 23.86
N PHE A 305 -6.91 -27.47 23.03
CA PHE A 305 -7.13 -28.89 23.32
C PHE A 305 -5.83 -29.72 23.25
N VAL A 306 -4.92 -29.39 22.34
CA VAL A 306 -3.61 -30.06 22.26
C VAL A 306 -2.78 -29.79 23.51
N VAL A 307 -2.72 -28.52 23.96
CA VAL A 307 -1.97 -28.15 25.17
C VAL A 307 -2.59 -28.79 26.42
N ALA A 308 -3.92 -28.81 26.53
CA ALA A 308 -4.62 -29.48 27.61
C ALA A 308 -4.36 -30.99 27.62
N GLY A 309 -4.36 -31.63 26.45
CA GLY A 309 -4.04 -33.06 26.31
C GLY A 309 -2.61 -33.40 26.76
N ILE A 310 -1.63 -32.58 26.37
CA ILE A 310 -0.23 -32.74 26.80
C ILE A 310 -0.11 -32.58 28.31
N ALA A 311 -0.79 -31.59 28.91
CA ALA A 311 -0.76 -31.37 30.35
C ALA A 311 -1.35 -32.55 31.14
N VAL A 312 -2.47 -33.12 30.67
CA VAL A 312 -3.08 -34.31 31.30
C VAL A 312 -2.16 -35.52 31.17
N ALA A 313 -1.57 -35.76 30.00
CA ALA A 313 -0.64 -36.86 29.80
C ALA A 313 0.60 -36.77 30.71
N ALA A 314 1.16 -35.56 30.86
CA ALA A 314 2.27 -35.30 31.77
C ALA A 314 1.89 -35.55 33.23
N TYR A 315 0.69 -35.14 33.66
CA TYR A 315 0.19 -35.38 35.01
C TYR A 315 -0.02 -36.87 35.31
N VAL A 316 -0.61 -37.62 34.36
CA VAL A 316 -0.80 -39.07 34.48
C VAL A 316 0.56 -39.79 34.54
N ALA A 317 1.53 -39.40 33.72
CA ALA A 317 2.88 -39.98 33.78
C ALA A 317 3.56 -39.70 35.13
N TYR A 318 3.47 -38.46 35.63
CA TYR A 318 4.02 -38.06 36.92
C TYR A 318 3.41 -38.84 38.10
N SER A 319 2.08 -38.94 38.14
CA SER A 319 1.36 -39.70 39.19
C SER A 319 1.71 -41.19 39.20
N LYS A 320 1.98 -41.78 38.03
CA LYS A 320 2.36 -43.19 37.91
C LYS A 320 3.80 -43.45 38.34
N MET A 321 4.71 -42.50 38.13
CA MET A 321 6.09 -42.58 38.64
C MET A 321 6.15 -42.44 40.17
N ASN A 322 5.29 -41.63 40.78
CA ASN A 322 5.28 -41.40 42.23
C ASN A 322 4.38 -42.36 43.02
N SER A 323 3.81 -43.39 42.39
CA SER A 323 3.06 -44.42 43.11
C SER A 323 4.02 -45.41 43.80
N PRO A 324 3.99 -45.55 45.14
CA PRO A 324 4.89 -46.46 45.85
C PRO A 324 4.59 -47.92 45.48
N LYS A 325 5.60 -48.65 45.00
CA LYS A 325 5.48 -50.08 44.69
C LYS A 325 5.27 -50.87 46.00
N ALA A 326 4.08 -51.44 46.18
CA ALA A 326 3.80 -52.36 47.28
C ALA A 326 4.61 -53.66 47.11
N TYR A 327 5.54 -53.90 48.02
CA TYR A 327 6.32 -55.14 48.08
C TYR A 327 5.41 -56.26 48.61
N LYS A 328 5.08 -57.26 47.78
CA LYS A 328 4.38 -58.47 48.25
C LYS A 328 5.35 -59.29 49.11
N ARG A 329 5.01 -59.50 50.40
CA ARG A 329 5.62 -60.54 51.23
C ARG A 329 4.92 -61.87 50.94
N PHE A 330 5.71 -62.94 50.86
CA PHE A 330 5.30 -64.33 50.66
C PHE A 330 4.40 -64.83 51.80
#